data_AF-A0A382C8J2-F1
#
_entry.id   AF-A0A382C8J2-F1
#
_cell.length_a   1.000
_cell.length_b   1.000
_cell.length_c   1.000
_cell.angle_alpha   90.00
_cell.angle_beta   90.00
_cell.angle_gamma   90.00
#
_symmetry.space_group_name_H-M   'P 1'
#
loop_
_entity.id
_entity.type
_entity.pdbx_description
1 polymer ?
#
loop_
_entity_poly.entity_id
_entity_poly.type
_entity_poly.pdbx_seq_one_letter_code
_entity_poly.pdbx_strand_id
1 'polypeptide(L)'
;MKSKKYIILLALLSFIIGIVVMLPYLRAERRVNELGKSQFSPELVEALKIWKLIHAVSPTPEQSAPLLARFNELEELKKRYRRDHRQIYDQLKQLQGDTGDPSLSQKALNDYRQLEEQFIHQRREIKDKINEILTVDQQMKFEVFSFTYRKDLRKTLQSLLSFQKLDVKSQSK
;
A
#
# COMPACT_ATOMS: atom_id res chain seq x y z
N MET A 1 -20.30 43.11 -29.55
CA MET A 1 -19.24 42.07 -29.64
C MET A 1 -18.08 42.20 -28.62
N LYS A 2 -18.12 43.14 -27.65
CA LYS A 2 -17.02 43.33 -26.68
C LYS A 2 -17.19 42.58 -25.35
N SER A 3 -18.42 42.21 -24.94
CA SER A 3 -18.70 41.59 -23.63
C SER A 3 -18.21 40.14 -23.49
N LYS A 4 -18.26 39.34 -24.56
CA LYS A 4 -17.84 37.92 -24.53
C LYS A 4 -16.35 37.74 -24.19
N LYS A 5 -15.49 38.69 -24.58
CA LYS A 5 -14.05 38.65 -24.28
C LYS A 5 -13.76 38.79 -22.79
N TYR A 6 -14.50 39.65 -22.08
CA TYR A 6 -14.33 39.85 -20.64
C TYR A 6 -14.81 38.65 -19.82
N ILE A 7 -15.89 37.98 -20.26
CA ILE A 7 -16.40 36.77 -19.59
C ILE A 7 -15.39 35.61 -19.70
N ILE A 8 -14.78 35.44 -20.88
CA ILE A 8 -13.75 34.41 -21.09
C ILE A 8 -12.50 34.71 -20.24
N LEU A 9 -12.11 36.00 -20.15
CA LEU A 9 -10.96 36.41 -19.33
C LEU A 9 -11.19 36.14 -17.83
N LEU A 10 -12.41 36.39 -17.34
CA LEU A 10 -12.79 36.16 -15.94
C LEU A 10 -12.88 34.66 -15.58
N ALA A 11 -13.35 33.84 -16.52
CA ALA A 11 -13.36 32.38 -16.37
C ALA A 11 -11.94 31.79 -16.33
N LEU A 12 -11.01 32.30 -17.15
CA LEU A 12 -9.61 31.90 -17.11
C LEU A 12 -8.93 32.30 -15.79
N LEU A 13 -9.21 33.50 -15.29
CA LEU A 13 -8.62 34.00 -14.05
C LEU A 13 -9.07 33.18 -12.83
N SER A 14 -10.36 32.85 -12.75
CA SER A 14 -10.91 31.99 -11.69
C SER A 14 -10.38 30.56 -11.74
N PHE A 15 -10.17 30.00 -12.94
CA PHE A 15 -9.54 28.69 -13.11
C PHE A 15 -8.07 28.68 -12.64
N ILE A 16 -7.30 29.72 -12.94
CA ILE A 16 -5.91 29.86 -12.49
C ILE A 16 -5.84 29.98 -10.96
N ILE A 17 -6.73 30.78 -10.34
CA ILE A 17 -6.81 30.90 -8.88
C ILE A 17 -7.17 29.55 -8.26
N GLY A 18 -8.13 28.82 -8.84
CA GLY A 18 -8.49 27.47 -8.42
C GLY A 18 -7.28 26.53 -8.42
N ILE A 19 -6.48 26.53 -9.49
CA ILE A 19 -5.26 25.73 -9.59
C ILE A 19 -4.23 26.15 -8.53
N VAL A 20 -4.00 27.44 -8.32
CA VAL A 20 -3.03 27.96 -7.34
C VAL A 20 -3.42 27.63 -5.89
N VAL A 21 -4.71 27.57 -5.58
CA VAL A 21 -5.22 27.20 -4.24
C VAL A 21 -5.28 25.68 -4.05
N MET A 22 -5.60 24.90 -5.10
CA MET A 22 -5.69 23.44 -5.02
C MET A 22 -4.30 22.76 -5.07
N LEU A 23 -3.32 23.33 -5.79
CA LEU A 23 -1.95 22.79 -5.87
C LEU A 23 -1.30 22.56 -4.50
N PRO A 24 -1.31 23.50 -3.54
CA PRO A 24 -0.72 23.28 -2.23
C PRO A 24 -1.45 22.21 -1.42
N TYR A 25 -2.77 22.05 -1.59
CA TYR A 25 -3.54 20.96 -0.96
C TYR A 25 -3.12 19.58 -1.48
N LEU A 26 -3.04 19.43 -2.81
CA LEU A 26 -2.54 18.20 -3.45
C LEU A 26 -1.07 17.91 -3.11
N ARG A 27 -0.25 18.96 -2.93
CA ARG A 27 1.17 18.85 -2.56
C ARG A 27 1.34 18.48 -1.09
N ALA A 28 0.46 18.94 -0.19
CA ALA A 28 0.45 18.59 1.22
C ALA A 28 0.09 17.10 1.42
N GLU A 29 -0.94 16.59 0.75
CA GLU A 29 -1.27 15.15 0.76
C GLU A 29 -0.13 14.28 0.24
N ARG A 30 0.56 14.73 -0.82
CA ARG A 30 1.74 14.04 -1.35
C ARG A 30 2.92 14.04 -0.36
N ARG A 31 3.18 15.16 0.33
CA ARG A 31 4.25 15.25 1.34
C ARG A 31 3.98 14.39 2.58
N VAL A 32 2.73 14.26 3.03
CA VAL A 32 2.39 13.37 4.16
C VAL A 32 2.63 11.90 3.80
N ASN A 33 2.37 11.51 2.55
CA ASN A 33 2.66 10.15 2.06
C ASN A 33 4.16 9.89 1.84
N GLU A 34 4.94 10.91 1.47
CA GLU A 34 6.39 10.80 1.26
C GLU A 34 7.19 10.88 2.58
N LEU A 35 6.80 11.74 3.54
CA LEU A 35 7.43 11.80 4.88
C LEU A 35 7.30 10.49 5.66
N GLY A 36 6.23 9.73 5.43
CA GLY A 36 6.00 8.45 6.11
C GLY A 36 6.91 7.32 5.64
N LYS A 37 7.65 7.47 4.53
CA LYS A 37 8.52 6.41 3.99
C LYS A 37 9.93 6.37 4.60
N SER A 38 10.38 7.40 5.33
CA SER A 38 11.78 7.50 5.76
C SER A 38 12.02 7.86 7.23
N GLN A 39 10.99 7.86 8.10
CA GLN A 39 11.16 8.25 9.52
C GLN A 39 11.34 7.08 10.49
N PHE A 40 11.03 5.85 10.08
CA PHE A 40 11.24 4.66 10.90
C PHE A 40 12.25 3.75 10.25
N SER A 41 13.13 3.14 11.07
CA SER A 41 14.08 2.17 10.57
C SER A 41 13.35 0.91 10.08
N PRO A 42 13.87 0.22 9.05
CA PRO A 42 13.32 -1.06 8.60
C PRO A 42 13.18 -2.09 9.72
N GLU A 43 14.13 -2.11 10.66
CA GLU A 43 14.18 -3.02 11.80
C GLU A 43 13.02 -2.75 12.77
N LEU A 44 12.68 -1.49 13.04
CA LEU A 44 11.52 -1.15 13.88
C LEU A 44 10.22 -1.59 13.21
N VAL A 45 10.09 -1.37 11.90
CA VAL A 45 8.91 -1.80 11.14
C VAL A 45 8.79 -3.32 11.17
N GLU A 46 9.89 -4.05 11.05
CA GLU A 46 9.94 -5.50 11.16
C GLU A 46 9.58 -6.00 12.56
N ALA A 47 10.17 -5.41 13.61
CA ALA A 47 9.85 -5.74 15.00
C ALA A 47 8.36 -5.53 15.30
N LEU A 48 7.76 -4.44 14.82
CA LEU A 48 6.33 -4.19 14.97
C LEU A 48 5.46 -5.20 14.23
N LYS A 49 5.88 -5.68 13.05
CA LYS A 49 5.17 -6.74 12.32
C LYS A 49 5.20 -8.04 13.11
N ILE A 50 6.38 -8.45 13.58
CA ILE A 50 6.57 -9.67 14.38
C ILE A 50 5.71 -9.59 15.63
N TRP A 51 5.83 -8.49 16.39
CA TRP A 51 5.06 -8.28 17.61
C TRP A 51 3.55 -8.36 17.37
N LYS A 52 3.04 -7.70 16.31
CA LYS A 52 1.61 -7.76 15.98
C LYS A 52 1.16 -9.16 15.58
N LEU A 53 1.97 -9.90 14.83
CA LEU A 53 1.66 -11.28 14.43
C LEU A 53 1.56 -12.19 15.66
N ILE A 54 2.58 -12.16 16.52
CA ILE A 54 2.62 -12.97 17.76
C ILE A 54 1.45 -12.60 18.67
N HIS A 55 1.17 -11.30 18.84
CA HIS A 55 0.07 -10.84 19.69
C HIS A 55 -1.31 -11.26 19.15
N ALA A 56 -1.52 -11.18 17.82
CA ALA A 56 -2.82 -11.49 17.23
C ALA A 56 -3.09 -12.99 17.14
N VAL A 57 -2.09 -13.79 16.77
CA VAL A 57 -2.23 -15.23 16.53
C VAL A 57 -1.98 -16.04 17.81
N SER A 58 -1.15 -15.53 18.72
CA SER A 58 -0.70 -16.22 19.92
C SER A 58 -0.16 -17.64 19.63
N PRO A 59 0.86 -17.77 18.77
CA PRO A 59 1.51 -19.06 18.50
C PRO A 59 2.27 -19.58 19.73
N THR A 60 2.44 -20.89 19.84
CA THR A 60 3.38 -21.48 20.80
C THR A 60 4.83 -21.16 20.38
N PRO A 61 5.83 -21.35 21.27
CA PRO A 61 7.24 -21.18 20.90
C PRO A 61 7.65 -22.02 19.68
N GLU A 62 7.17 -23.26 19.59
CA GLU A 62 7.47 -24.19 18.49
C GLU A 62 6.83 -23.74 17.17
N GLN A 63 5.67 -23.10 17.23
CA GLN A 63 4.96 -22.56 16.07
C GLN A 63 5.55 -21.23 15.59
N SER A 64 6.18 -20.46 16.48
CA SER A 64 6.55 -19.05 16.24
C SER A 64 7.53 -18.88 15.08
N ALA A 65 8.63 -19.63 15.08
CA ALA A 65 9.65 -19.56 14.03
C ALA A 65 9.12 -19.98 12.64
N PRO A 66 8.47 -21.16 12.48
CA PRO A 66 7.94 -21.55 11.17
C PRO A 66 6.79 -20.63 10.71
N LEU A 67 5.94 -20.14 11.63
CA LEU A 67 4.89 -19.18 11.29
C LEU A 67 5.49 -17.88 10.74
N LEU A 68 6.50 -17.32 11.41
CA LEU A 68 7.14 -16.09 10.97
C LEU A 68 7.79 -16.26 9.59
N ALA A 69 8.45 -17.39 9.33
CA ALA A 69 9.03 -17.69 8.02
C ALA A 69 7.97 -17.67 6.91
N ARG A 70 6.85 -18.38 7.09
CA ARG A 70 5.75 -18.41 6.10
C ARG A 70 5.04 -17.06 5.97
N PHE A 71 4.90 -16.32 7.06
CA PHE A 71 4.35 -14.97 7.00
C PHE A 71 5.24 -14.02 6.20
N ASN A 72 6.56 -14.11 6.36
CA ASN A 72 7.52 -13.32 5.58
C ASN A 72 7.48 -13.67 4.09
N GLU A 73 7.37 -14.96 3.74
CA GLU A 73 7.15 -15.42 2.37
C GLU A 73 5.87 -14.79 1.76
N LEU A 74 4.77 -14.80 2.52
CA LEU A 74 3.50 -14.20 2.10
C LEU A 74 3.63 -12.68 1.87
N GLU A 75 4.38 -11.99 2.72
CA GLU A 75 4.58 -10.55 2.61
C GLU A 75 5.46 -10.15 1.43
N GLU A 76 6.52 -10.90 1.17
CA GLU A 76 7.36 -10.69 -0.02
C GLU A 76 6.60 -11.05 -1.30
N LEU A 77 5.77 -12.10 -1.31
CA LEU A 77 4.86 -12.40 -2.42
C LEU A 77 3.95 -11.21 -2.71
N LYS A 78 3.24 -10.70 -1.69
CA LYS A 78 2.36 -9.53 -1.85
C LYS A 78 3.13 -8.31 -2.35
N LYS A 79 4.38 -8.12 -1.91
CA LYS A 79 5.23 -6.97 -2.29
C LYS A 79 5.66 -7.07 -3.75
N ARG A 80 6.09 -8.24 -4.23
CA ARG A 80 6.36 -8.48 -5.66
C ARG A 80 5.11 -8.25 -6.50
N TYR A 81 4.00 -8.89 -6.12
CA TYR A 81 2.72 -8.69 -6.80
C TYR A 81 2.33 -7.21 -6.92
N ARG A 82 2.42 -6.41 -5.85
CA ARG A 82 2.12 -4.97 -5.93
C ARG A 82 3.03 -4.21 -6.89
N ARG A 83 4.30 -4.59 -7.01
CA ARG A 83 5.25 -3.95 -7.92
C ARG A 83 4.89 -4.30 -9.36
N ASP A 84 4.72 -5.59 -9.62
CA ASP A 84 4.49 -6.12 -10.97
C ASP A 84 3.10 -5.70 -11.48
N HIS A 85 2.09 -5.75 -10.61
CA HIS A 85 0.72 -5.30 -10.90
C HIS A 85 0.69 -3.82 -11.27
N ARG A 86 1.44 -2.97 -10.54
CA ARG A 86 1.55 -1.55 -10.86
C ARG A 86 2.20 -1.33 -12.23
N GLN A 87 3.26 -2.06 -12.54
CA GLN A 87 3.94 -1.95 -13.82
C GLN A 87 3.01 -2.33 -14.98
N ILE A 88 2.32 -3.46 -14.88
CA ILE A 88 1.38 -3.91 -15.92
C ILE A 88 0.19 -2.94 -16.03
N TYR A 89 -0.32 -2.44 -14.90
CA TYR A 89 -1.39 -1.44 -14.90
C TYR A 89 -0.97 -0.16 -15.62
N ASP A 90 0.23 0.34 -15.36
CA ASP A 90 0.77 1.53 -16.04
C ASP A 90 0.91 1.28 -17.55
N GLN A 91 1.30 0.07 -17.97
CA GLN A 91 1.33 -0.34 -19.39
C GLN A 91 -0.07 -0.36 -20.02
N LEU A 92 -1.04 -1.00 -19.36
CA LEU A 92 -2.43 -1.04 -19.83
C LEU A 92 -3.02 0.37 -20.00
N LYS A 93 -2.72 1.26 -19.05
CA LYS A 93 -3.15 2.65 -19.11
C LYS A 93 -2.54 3.41 -20.28
N GLN A 94 -1.28 3.14 -20.64
CA GLN A 94 -0.63 3.77 -21.80
C GLN A 94 -1.24 3.29 -23.12
N LEU A 95 -1.60 2.00 -23.20
CA LEU A 95 -2.25 1.42 -24.38
C LEU A 95 -3.71 1.87 -24.52
N GLN A 96 -4.33 2.32 -23.42
CA GLN A 96 -5.68 2.86 -23.41
C GLN A 96 -5.72 4.29 -23.98
N GLY A 97 -6.02 4.40 -25.28
CA GLY A 97 -6.12 5.68 -25.99
C GLY A 97 -5.20 5.81 -27.20
N ASP A 98 -4.37 4.80 -27.44
CA ASP A 98 -3.54 4.70 -28.64
C ASP A 98 -4.26 3.83 -29.69
N THR A 99 -4.33 4.25 -30.96
CA THR A 99 -4.76 3.40 -32.09
C THR A 99 -3.65 2.41 -32.50
N GLY A 100 -2.91 1.93 -31.50
CA GLY A 100 -1.76 1.05 -31.66
C GLY A 100 -2.14 -0.38 -32.01
N ASP A 101 -1.13 -1.22 -32.17
CA ASP A 101 -1.27 -2.62 -32.55
C ASP A 101 -2.15 -3.41 -31.54
N PRO A 102 -3.29 -3.97 -31.99
CA PRO A 102 -4.15 -4.81 -31.15
C PRO A 102 -3.43 -6.00 -30.50
N SER A 103 -2.36 -6.51 -31.12
CA SER A 103 -1.57 -7.63 -30.59
C SER A 103 -0.87 -7.26 -29.28
N LEU A 104 -0.36 -6.03 -29.15
CA LEU A 104 0.31 -5.53 -27.95
C LEU A 104 -0.68 -5.35 -26.80
N SER A 105 -1.88 -4.84 -27.11
CA SER A 105 -2.97 -4.72 -26.13
C SER A 105 -3.43 -6.08 -25.63
N GLN A 106 -3.58 -7.05 -26.53
CA GLN A 106 -3.96 -8.41 -26.15
C GLN A 106 -2.90 -9.09 -25.29
N LYS A 107 -1.62 -8.90 -25.60
CA LYS A 107 -0.52 -9.42 -24.80
C LYS A 107 -0.53 -8.82 -23.39
N ALA A 108 -0.62 -7.50 -23.25
CA ALA A 108 -0.65 -6.84 -21.94
C ALA A 108 -1.83 -7.29 -21.07
N LEU A 109 -3.01 -7.52 -21.68
CA LEU A 109 -4.17 -8.09 -20.98
C LEU A 109 -3.94 -9.53 -20.53
N ASN A 110 -3.29 -10.35 -21.35
CA ASN A 110 -2.96 -11.73 -20.98
C ASN A 110 -1.94 -11.76 -19.83
N ASP A 111 -0.88 -10.94 -19.91
CA ASP A 111 0.14 -10.81 -18.87
C ASP A 111 -0.49 -10.35 -17.54
N TYR A 112 -1.46 -9.42 -17.58
CA TYR A 112 -2.22 -8.98 -16.41
C TYR A 112 -3.00 -10.13 -15.75
N ARG A 113 -3.78 -10.88 -16.53
CA ARG A 113 -4.59 -12.00 -16.02
C ARG A 113 -3.72 -13.11 -15.45
N GLN A 114 -2.65 -13.45 -16.15
CA GLN A 114 -1.70 -14.46 -15.69
C GLN A 114 -1.03 -14.05 -14.37
N LEU A 115 -0.67 -12.77 -14.20
CA LEU A 115 -0.12 -12.26 -12.95
C LEU A 115 -1.11 -12.43 -11.78
N GLU A 116 -2.39 -12.12 -11.99
CA GLU A 116 -3.43 -12.30 -10.96
C GLU A 116 -3.61 -13.78 -10.58
N GLU A 117 -3.71 -14.66 -11.56
CA GLU A 117 -3.85 -16.11 -11.34
C GLU A 117 -2.67 -16.68 -10.58
N GLN A 118 -1.45 -16.35 -11.00
CA GLN A 118 -0.22 -16.79 -10.32
C GLN A 118 -0.16 -16.29 -8.88
N PHE A 119 -0.53 -15.03 -8.64
CA PHE A 119 -0.58 -14.48 -7.28
C PHE A 119 -1.60 -15.20 -6.41
N ILE A 120 -2.80 -15.46 -6.92
CA ILE A 120 -3.85 -16.19 -6.17
C ILE A 120 -3.37 -17.59 -5.82
N HIS A 121 -2.78 -18.31 -6.77
CA HIS A 121 -2.25 -19.66 -6.57
C HIS A 121 -1.17 -19.69 -5.49
N GLN A 122 -0.10 -18.91 -5.67
CA GLN A 122 1.02 -18.87 -4.73
C GLN A 122 0.58 -18.39 -3.34
N ARG A 123 -0.35 -17.44 -3.27
CA ARG A 123 -0.91 -16.98 -2.01
C ARG A 123 -1.65 -18.10 -1.29
N ARG A 124 -2.42 -18.93 -2.02
CA ARG A 124 -3.13 -20.07 -1.45
C ARG A 124 -2.14 -21.09 -0.88
N GLU A 125 -1.13 -21.48 -1.66
CA GLU A 125 -0.11 -22.44 -1.20
C GLU A 125 0.61 -21.99 0.07
N ILE A 126 0.99 -20.71 0.17
CA ILE A 126 1.64 -20.19 1.38
C ILE A 126 0.65 -20.20 2.56
N LYS A 127 -0.62 -19.86 2.32
CA LYS A 127 -1.65 -19.91 3.37
C LYS A 127 -1.91 -21.32 3.86
N ASP A 128 -1.92 -22.32 2.98
CA ASP A 128 -2.11 -23.71 3.35
C ASP A 128 -0.95 -24.18 4.26
N LYS A 129 0.29 -23.80 3.93
CA LYS A 129 1.46 -24.03 4.80
C LYS A 129 1.39 -23.31 6.15
N ILE A 130 0.74 -22.14 6.22
CA ILE A 130 0.49 -21.46 7.50
C ILE A 130 -0.55 -22.25 8.30
N ASN A 131 -1.59 -22.76 7.65
CA ASN A 131 -2.64 -23.53 8.30
C ASN A 131 -2.13 -24.87 8.84
N GLU A 132 -1.15 -25.49 8.19
CA GLU A 132 -0.46 -26.67 8.73
C GLU A 132 0.27 -26.41 10.07
N ILE A 133 0.67 -25.17 10.34
CA ILE A 133 1.37 -24.78 11.57
C ILE A 133 0.37 -24.46 12.70
N LEU A 134 -0.78 -23.89 12.35
CA LEU A 134 -1.71 -23.28 13.29
C LEU A 134 -2.89 -24.19 13.62
N THR A 135 -3.37 -24.12 14.86
CA THR A 135 -4.67 -24.70 15.22
C THR A 135 -5.81 -23.96 14.52
N VAL A 136 -7.00 -24.55 14.42
CA VAL A 136 -8.17 -23.92 13.78
C VAL A 136 -8.49 -22.53 14.39
N ASP A 137 -8.39 -22.39 15.72
CA ASP A 137 -8.57 -21.09 16.39
C ASP A 137 -7.53 -20.05 15.95
N GLN A 138 -6.26 -20.46 15.89
CA GLN A 138 -5.17 -19.60 15.45
C GLN A 138 -5.27 -19.27 13.95
N GLN A 139 -5.78 -20.17 13.12
CA GLN A 139 -6.05 -19.91 11.70
C GLN A 139 -7.10 -18.80 11.54
N MET A 140 -8.20 -18.86 12.29
CA MET A 140 -9.22 -17.80 12.28
C MET A 140 -8.62 -16.45 12.70
N LYS A 141 -7.83 -16.43 13.78
CA LYS A 141 -7.09 -15.23 14.22
C LYS A 141 -6.15 -14.71 13.13
N PHE A 142 -5.44 -15.61 12.45
CA PHE A 142 -4.53 -15.26 11.36
C PHE A 142 -5.26 -14.68 10.15
N GLU A 143 -6.48 -15.14 9.81
CA GLU A 143 -7.28 -14.56 8.72
C GLU A 143 -7.68 -13.12 9.03
N VAL A 144 -8.20 -12.88 10.24
CA VAL A 144 -8.57 -11.53 10.70
C VAL A 144 -7.34 -10.63 10.70
N PHE A 145 -6.24 -11.09 11.29
CA PHE A 145 -4.96 -10.40 11.28
C PHE A 145 -4.51 -10.07 9.85
N SER A 146 -4.45 -11.06 8.96
CA SER A 146 -3.99 -10.90 7.58
C SER A 146 -4.77 -9.85 6.79
N PHE A 147 -6.06 -9.69 7.10
CA PHE A 147 -6.92 -8.68 6.50
C PHE A 147 -6.64 -7.27 7.05
N THR A 148 -6.44 -7.11 8.36
CA THR A 148 -6.33 -5.78 8.98
C THR A 148 -4.88 -5.28 9.17
N TYR A 149 -3.89 -6.17 9.23
CA TYR A 149 -2.57 -5.86 9.81
C TYR A 149 -1.90 -4.65 9.17
N ARG A 150 -2.01 -4.46 7.86
CA ARG A 150 -1.34 -3.35 7.14
C ARG A 150 -1.90 -2.00 7.53
N LYS A 151 -3.22 -1.94 7.67
CA LYS A 151 -3.92 -0.73 8.12
C LYS A 151 -3.52 -0.43 9.56
N ASP A 152 -3.48 -1.45 10.40
CA ASP A 152 -3.15 -1.29 11.82
C ASP A 152 -1.68 -0.94 12.04
N LEU A 153 -0.76 -1.52 11.26
CA LEU A 153 0.65 -1.15 11.24
C LEU A 153 0.83 0.30 10.81
N ARG A 154 0.16 0.74 9.73
CA ARG A 154 0.21 2.15 9.30
C ARG A 154 -0.29 3.10 10.38
N LYS A 155 -1.41 2.79 11.03
CA LYS A 155 -1.93 3.58 12.15
C LYS A 155 -0.94 3.64 13.31
N THR A 156 -0.35 2.51 13.68
CA THR A 156 0.65 2.42 14.75
C THR A 156 1.85 3.32 14.45
N LEU A 157 2.39 3.24 13.24
CA LEU A 157 3.49 4.10 12.79
C LEU A 157 3.10 5.58 12.81
N GLN A 158 1.90 5.93 12.35
CA GLN A 158 1.41 7.32 12.41
C GLN A 158 1.29 7.85 13.85
N SER A 159 0.80 7.03 14.79
CA SER A 159 0.74 7.39 16.20
C SER A 159 2.14 7.61 16.79
N LEU A 160 3.10 6.74 16.48
CA LEU A 160 4.49 6.92 16.92
C LEU A 160 5.11 8.23 16.41
N LEU A 161 4.82 8.63 15.16
CA LEU A 161 5.26 9.93 14.63
C LEU A 161 4.63 11.11 15.37
N SER A 162 3.37 10.98 15.78
CA SER A 162 2.69 12.03 16.53
C SER A 162 3.31 12.22 17.91
N PHE A 163 3.69 11.14 18.59
CA PHE A 163 4.38 11.21 19.89
C PHE A 163 5.76 11.85 19.79
N GLN A 164 6.56 11.46 18.78
CA GLN A 164 7.88 12.06 18.56
C GLN A 164 7.80 13.58 18.34
N LYS A 165 6.77 14.06 17.64
CA LYS A 165 6.55 15.51 17.40
C LYS A 165 6.11 16.27 18.65
N LEU A 166 5.39 15.61 19.56
CA LEU A 166 4.97 16.23 20.83
C LEU A 166 6.16 16.41 21.77
N ASP A 167 7.04 15.40 21.86
CA ASP A 167 8.21 15.43 22.75
C ASP A 167 9.22 16.52 22.35
N VAL A 168 9.49 16.67 21.05
CA VAL A 168 10.35 17.76 20.53
C VAL A 168 9.77 19.15 20.85
N LYS A 169 8.44 19.30 20.91
CA LYS A 169 7.78 20.57 21.23
C LYS A 169 7.79 20.87 22.72
N SER A 170 7.80 19.86 23.60
CA SER A 170 7.93 20.04 25.05
C SER A 170 9.35 20.35 25.51
N GLN A 171 10.38 19.88 24.79
CA GLN A 171 11.79 20.14 25.13
C GLN A 171 12.34 21.48 24.59
N SER A 172 11.56 22.19 23.76
CA SER A 172 11.93 23.48 23.16
C SER A 172 11.32 24.69 23.90
N LYS A 173 10.77 24.49 25.10
CA LYS A 173 10.25 25.54 25.99
C LYS A 173 11.03 25.55 27.30
#